data_AF-A0AAD6LE39-F1
#
_entry.id   AF-A0AAD6LE39-F1
#
_cell.length_a   1.000
_cell.length_b   1.000
_cell.length_c   1.000
_cell.angle_alpha   90.00
_cell.angle_beta   90.00
_cell.angle_gamma   90.00
#
_symmetry.space_group_name_H-M   'P 1'
#
loop_
_entity.id
_entity.type
_entity.pdbx_description
1 polymer ?
#
loop_
_entity_poly.entity_id
_entity_poly.type
_entity_poly.pdbx_seq_one_letter_code
_entity_poly.pdbx_strand_id
1 'polypeptide(L)'
;MLYNKNMMLVKFQSIQYPVFPGGAIIGCSAGFLNVPKIKGTHTAMKSGMLAAEAAFGSLREGTSLKSYWETLGSSWIWDELHRARNYRPAFEYGVIPGLAICALERYILKGRSPFTLKHGKPDHEATNAARLHSPIEYPKPDGVFSFDVPTSLHRSNTNHDHDQPAHLRL
;
A
#
# COMPACT_ATOMS: atom_id res chain seq x y z
N MET A 1 6.24 5.72 -23.79
CA MET A 1 5.65 5.96 -22.46
C MET A 1 5.47 4.59 -21.80
N LEU A 2 6.52 4.11 -21.14
CA LEU A 2 6.63 2.71 -20.70
C LEU A 2 5.80 2.50 -19.43
N TYR A 3 4.57 2.03 -19.61
CA TYR A 3 3.74 1.48 -18.54
C TYR A 3 4.37 0.14 -18.11
N ASN A 4 5.09 0.14 -17.00
CA ASN A 4 5.74 -1.07 -16.49
C ASN A 4 4.65 -2.00 -15.91
N LYS A 5 4.32 -3.06 -16.64
CA LYS A 5 3.18 -3.95 -16.38
C LYS A 5 3.32 -4.88 -15.15
N ASN A 6 4.42 -4.81 -14.38
CA ASN A 6 4.72 -5.82 -13.36
C ASN A 6 5.11 -5.21 -12.00
N MET A 7 4.18 -4.55 -11.30
CA MET A 7 4.49 -4.08 -9.94
C MET A 7 3.27 -3.94 -9.04
N MET A 8 2.61 -5.05 -8.70
CA MET A 8 1.81 -5.10 -7.47
C MET A 8 2.80 -5.27 -6.31
N LEU A 9 3.40 -4.17 -5.88
CA LEU A 9 4.35 -4.16 -4.77
C LEU A 9 3.92 -3.03 -3.80
N VAL A 10 4.35 -3.10 -2.54
CA VAL A 10 3.81 -2.27 -1.46
C VAL A 10 4.83 -1.20 -1.06
N LYS A 11 4.39 0.09 -1.05
CA LYS A 11 5.08 1.31 -0.51
C LYS A 11 5.94 2.09 -1.51
N PHE A 12 7.01 2.73 -1.01
CA PHE A 12 7.85 3.72 -1.69
C PHE A 12 8.30 3.26 -3.08
N GLN A 13 8.73 2.00 -3.21
CA GLN A 13 9.14 1.40 -4.49
C GLN A 13 8.01 1.30 -5.53
N SER A 14 6.77 1.46 -5.09
CA SER A 14 5.55 1.21 -5.86
C SER A 14 4.76 2.49 -6.11
N ILE A 15 5.21 3.62 -5.56
CA ILE A 15 4.65 4.94 -5.85
C ILE A 15 4.88 5.24 -7.33
N GLN A 16 3.80 5.25 -8.10
CA GLN A 16 3.81 5.68 -9.49
C GLN A 16 3.57 7.19 -9.57
N TYR A 17 3.91 7.78 -10.72
CA TYR A 17 3.54 9.16 -11.01
C TYR A 17 2.01 9.31 -10.93
N PRO A 18 1.47 10.09 -9.97
CA PRO A 18 0.06 10.06 -9.63
C PRO A 18 -0.77 11.07 -10.43
N VAL A 19 -0.17 11.84 -11.33
CA VAL A 19 -0.85 12.92 -12.07
C VAL A 19 -1.19 12.47 -13.49
N PHE A 20 -2.39 12.80 -13.95
CA PHE A 20 -2.85 12.55 -15.32
C PHE A 20 -3.69 13.74 -15.83
N PRO A 21 -3.93 13.87 -17.14
CA PRO A 21 -4.76 14.95 -17.66
C PRO A 21 -6.15 14.93 -17.02
N GLY A 22 -6.49 16.01 -16.30
CA GLY A 22 -7.78 16.16 -15.63
C GLY A 22 -7.84 15.64 -14.18
N GLY A 23 -6.75 15.09 -13.61
CA GLY A 23 -6.80 14.64 -12.22
C GLY A 23 -5.48 14.17 -11.61
N ALA A 24 -5.55 13.77 -10.34
CA ALA A 24 -4.44 13.16 -9.61
C ALA A 24 -4.95 12.08 -8.64
N ILE A 25 -4.12 11.07 -8.40
CA ILE A 25 -4.36 10.00 -7.42
C ILE A 25 -3.73 10.41 -6.09
N ILE A 26 -4.49 10.28 -5.00
CA ILE A 26 -4.04 10.66 -3.65
C ILE A 26 -4.22 9.51 -2.65
N GLY A 27 -3.64 9.64 -1.47
CA GLY A 27 -3.86 8.72 -0.36
C GLY A 27 -3.33 7.30 -0.57
N CYS A 28 -4.04 6.33 0.01
CA CYS A 28 -3.67 4.92 -0.09
C CYS A 28 -3.76 4.39 -1.51
N SER A 29 -4.62 4.98 -2.36
CA SER A 29 -4.70 4.64 -3.79
C SER A 29 -3.40 4.96 -4.53
N ALA A 30 -2.66 5.99 -4.10
CA ALA A 30 -1.33 6.32 -4.61
C ALA A 30 -0.20 5.58 -3.87
N GLY A 31 -0.52 4.73 -2.89
CA GLY A 31 0.46 3.90 -2.16
C GLY A 31 1.15 4.59 -0.99
N PHE A 32 0.62 5.70 -0.46
CA PHE A 32 1.25 6.46 0.63
C PHE A 32 1.03 5.83 2.03
N LEU A 33 1.35 4.55 2.20
CA LEU A 33 1.21 3.83 3.46
C LEU A 33 2.57 3.56 4.13
N ASN A 34 2.71 3.97 5.40
CA ASN A 34 3.84 3.57 6.22
C ASN A 34 3.54 2.23 6.93
N VAL A 35 3.90 1.12 6.28
CA VAL A 35 3.65 -0.24 6.79
C VAL A 35 4.29 -0.54 8.15
N PRO A 36 5.59 -0.26 8.43
CA PRO A 36 6.14 -0.59 9.75
C PRO A 36 5.46 0.17 10.90
N LYS A 37 4.85 1.32 10.62
CA LYS A 37 4.03 2.04 11.62
C LYS A 37 2.56 1.65 11.60
N ILE A 38 2.09 0.92 10.59
CA ILE A 38 0.67 0.65 10.30
C ILE A 38 -0.12 1.97 10.26
N LYS A 39 0.43 2.99 9.59
CA LYS A 39 -0.17 4.34 9.51
C LYS A 39 -0.13 4.86 8.09
N GLY A 40 -1.32 5.17 7.56
CA GLY A 40 -1.51 5.79 6.24
C GLY A 40 -2.43 7.00 6.25
N THR A 41 -3.14 7.26 7.35
CA THR A 41 -4.14 8.33 7.42
C THR A 41 -3.50 9.72 7.32
N HIS A 42 -2.39 9.95 8.03
CA HIS A 42 -1.70 11.25 8.04
C HIS A 42 -1.05 11.58 6.70
N THR A 43 -0.43 10.59 6.07
CA THR A 43 0.13 10.70 4.72
C THR A 43 -0.97 10.89 3.68
N ALA A 44 -2.11 10.20 3.83
CA ALA A 44 -3.25 10.39 2.95
C ALA A 44 -3.83 11.81 3.05
N MET A 45 -4.06 12.31 4.27
CA MET A 45 -4.53 13.68 4.49
C MET A 45 -3.59 14.71 3.89
N LYS A 46 -2.28 14.62 4.17
CA LYS A 46 -1.31 15.59 3.64
C LYS A 46 -1.19 15.49 2.11
N SER A 47 -1.27 14.29 1.54
CA SER A 47 -1.29 14.14 0.08
C SER A 47 -2.51 14.81 -0.57
N GLY A 48 -3.68 14.78 0.09
CA GLY A 48 -4.87 15.49 -0.35
C GLY A 48 -4.73 17.02 -0.25
N MET A 49 -4.12 17.53 0.82
CA MET A 49 -3.83 18.97 0.96
C MET A 49 -2.92 19.48 -0.17
N LEU A 50 -1.82 18.76 -0.44
CA LEU A 50 -0.88 19.12 -1.51
C LEU A 50 -1.55 19.07 -2.89
N ALA A 51 -2.40 18.06 -3.13
CA ALA A 51 -3.16 17.97 -4.37
C ALA A 51 -4.16 19.14 -4.52
N ALA A 52 -4.82 19.55 -3.44
CA ALA A 52 -5.72 20.70 -3.44
C ALA A 52 -4.98 22.02 -3.71
N GLU A 53 -3.82 22.24 -3.08
CA GLU A 53 -2.95 23.40 -3.33
C GLU A 53 -2.52 23.45 -4.81
N ALA A 54 -2.07 22.32 -5.36
CA ALA A 54 -1.69 22.19 -6.77
C ALA A 54 -2.88 22.42 -7.72
N ALA A 55 -4.07 21.91 -7.38
CA ALA A 55 -5.28 22.08 -8.18
C ALA A 55 -5.72 23.55 -8.21
N PHE A 56 -5.65 24.23 -7.07
CA PHE A 56 -5.98 25.65 -6.99
C PHE A 56 -5.01 26.52 -7.80
N GLY A 57 -3.71 26.24 -7.75
CA GLY A 57 -2.72 26.92 -8.60
C GLY A 57 -2.97 26.67 -10.09
N SER A 58 -3.21 25.42 -10.46
CA SER A 58 -3.55 25.00 -11.84
C SER A 58 -4.79 25.72 -12.38
N LEU A 59 -5.83 25.92 -11.56
CA LEU A 59 -7.04 26.66 -11.94
C LEU A 59 -6.78 28.14 -12.19
N ARG A 60 -5.88 28.77 -11.44
CA ARG A 60 -5.57 30.20 -11.57
C ARG A 60 -4.67 30.51 -12.76
N GLU A 61 -3.69 29.65 -13.01
CA GLU A 61 -2.64 29.87 -14.01
C GLU A 61 -2.93 29.14 -15.34
N GLY A 62 -3.95 28.27 -15.37
CA GLY A 62 -4.22 27.40 -16.52
C GLY A 62 -3.14 26.33 -16.74
N THR A 63 -2.36 26.01 -15.72
CA THR A 63 -1.23 25.08 -15.77
C THR A 63 -1.66 23.65 -15.40
N SER A 64 -0.78 22.66 -15.58
CA SER A 64 -1.05 21.28 -15.19
C SER A 64 -0.79 21.02 -13.70
N LEU A 65 -1.40 19.96 -13.15
CA LEU A 65 -1.16 19.43 -11.79
C LEU A 65 0.27 18.89 -11.53
N LYS A 66 1.26 19.17 -12.39
CA LYS A 66 2.65 18.70 -12.23
C LYS A 66 3.29 19.17 -10.93
N SER A 67 2.92 20.36 -10.45
CA SER A 67 3.37 20.92 -9.16
C SER A 67 3.04 20.00 -7.98
N TYR A 68 1.99 19.17 -8.09
CA TYR A 68 1.68 18.16 -7.07
C TYR A 68 2.82 17.16 -6.89
N TRP A 69 3.40 16.65 -7.98
CA TRP A 69 4.50 15.67 -7.89
C TRP A 69 5.75 16.26 -7.27
N GLU A 70 6.07 17.50 -7.63
CA GLU A 70 7.23 18.23 -7.11
C GLU A 70 7.07 18.52 -5.61
N THR A 71 5.92 19.07 -5.21
CA THR A 71 5.62 19.37 -3.80
C THR A 71 5.51 18.11 -2.94
N LEU A 72 5.02 17.00 -3.51
CA LEU A 72 5.02 15.69 -2.86
C LEU A 72 6.46 15.21 -2.61
N GLY A 73 7.34 15.30 -3.62
CA GLY A 73 8.74 14.91 -3.51
C GLY A 73 9.54 15.74 -2.50
N SER A 74 9.18 17.01 -2.30
CA SER A 74 9.78 17.87 -1.27
C SER A 74 9.08 17.77 0.10
N SER A 75 8.00 16.99 0.22
CA SER A 75 7.24 16.88 1.46
C SER A 75 7.84 15.85 2.42
N TRP A 76 7.52 15.99 3.70
CA TRP A 76 7.89 15.00 4.72
C TRP A 76 7.30 13.60 4.45
N ILE A 77 6.25 13.48 3.62
CA ILE A 77 5.70 12.17 3.21
C ILE A 77 6.78 11.37 2.50
N TRP A 78 7.50 12.00 1.58
CA TRP A 78 8.55 11.35 0.79
C TRP A 78 9.67 10.85 1.69
N ASP A 79 10.14 11.70 2.60
CA ASP A 79 11.16 11.33 3.59
C ASP A 79 10.71 10.19 4.50
N GLU A 80 9.46 10.22 4.96
CA GLU A 80 8.91 9.20 5.84
C GLU A 80 8.83 7.83 5.12
N LEU A 81 8.31 7.82 3.90
CA LEU A 81 8.18 6.59 3.11
C LEU A 81 9.56 6.07 2.67
N HIS A 82 10.48 6.97 2.31
CA HIS A 82 11.85 6.61 1.94
C HIS A 82 12.62 5.97 3.10
N ARG A 83 12.42 6.44 4.34
CA ARG A 83 13.02 5.80 5.53
C ARG A 83 12.42 4.41 5.83
N ALA A 84 11.18 4.17 5.42
CA ALA A 84 10.46 2.91 5.65
C ALA A 84 10.57 1.90 4.50
N ARG A 85 11.36 2.20 3.47
CA ARG A 85 11.38 1.46 2.19
C ARG A 85 11.85 0.00 2.30
N ASN A 86 12.81 -0.29 3.17
CA ASN A 86 13.39 -1.64 3.27
C ASN A 86 12.63 -2.59 4.20
N TYR A 87 11.68 -2.09 5.02
CA TYR A 87 11.04 -2.91 6.06
C TYR A 87 10.18 -4.05 5.51
N ARG A 88 9.40 -3.84 4.43
CA ARG A 88 8.53 -4.91 3.90
C ARG A 88 9.32 -5.92 3.06
N PRO A 89 10.20 -5.50 2.12
CA PRO A 89 11.05 -6.42 1.40
C PRO A 89 11.92 -7.29 2.31
N ALA A 90 12.35 -6.77 3.47
CA ALA A 90 13.15 -7.55 4.43
C ALA A 90 12.47 -8.86 4.87
N PHE A 91 11.14 -8.88 5.00
CA PHE A 91 10.40 -10.08 5.41
C PHE A 91 10.25 -11.12 4.30
N GLU A 92 10.59 -10.80 3.05
CA GLU A 92 10.61 -11.79 1.96
C GLU A 92 11.73 -12.81 2.15
N TYR A 93 12.79 -12.45 2.88
CA TYR A 93 13.85 -13.38 3.29
C TYR A 93 13.45 -14.28 4.46
N GLY A 94 12.25 -14.09 5.03
CA GLY A 94 11.75 -14.80 6.21
C GLY A 94 11.68 -13.93 7.45
N VAL A 95 11.04 -14.45 8.50
CA VAL A 95 10.74 -13.68 9.73
C VAL A 95 12.02 -13.26 10.46
N ILE A 96 12.94 -14.20 10.70
CA ILE A 96 14.18 -13.95 11.45
C ILE A 96 15.11 -12.96 10.73
N PRO A 97 15.52 -13.17 9.46
CA PRO A 97 16.35 -12.19 8.75
C PRO A 97 15.61 -10.87 8.52
N GLY A 98 14.29 -10.90 8.30
CA GLY A 98 13.47 -9.70 8.19
C GLY A 98 13.51 -8.83 9.45
N LEU A 99 13.39 -9.44 10.63
CA LEU A 99 13.52 -8.76 11.91
C LEU A 99 14.93 -8.19 12.13
N ALA A 100 15.98 -8.95 11.79
CA ALA A 100 17.37 -8.48 11.92
C ALA A 100 17.64 -7.24 11.05
N ILE A 101 17.19 -7.25 9.79
CA ILE A 101 17.31 -6.11 8.87
C ILE A 101 16.48 -4.92 9.39
N CYS A 102 15.25 -5.15 9.86
CA CYS A 102 14.44 -4.09 10.44
C CYS A 102 15.09 -3.45 11.68
N ALA A 103 15.71 -4.26 12.54
CA ALA A 103 16.45 -3.77 13.70
C ALA A 103 17.67 -2.94 13.27
N LEU A 104 18.46 -3.42 12.31
CA LEU A 104 19.59 -2.69 11.73
C LEU A 104 19.16 -1.33 11.15
N GLU A 105 18.08 -1.33 10.37
CA GLU A 105 17.48 -0.14 9.77
C GLU A 105 16.98 0.85 10.83
N ARG A 106 16.43 0.36 11.94
CA ARG A 106 15.89 1.21 13.01
C ARG A 106 16.97 1.80 13.91
N TYR A 107 17.91 0.97 14.36
CA TYR A 107 18.85 1.33 15.43
C TYR A 107 20.16 1.92 14.89
N ILE A 108 20.67 1.40 13.76
CA ILE A 108 21.99 1.79 13.23
C ILE A 108 21.82 2.77 12.07
N LEU A 109 21.13 2.35 11.01
CA LEU A 109 21.08 3.11 9.76
C LEU A 109 20.03 4.22 9.78
N LYS A 110 19.05 4.17 10.69
CA LYS A 110 17.94 5.13 10.83
C LYS A 110 17.23 5.42 9.51
N GLY A 111 17.13 4.43 8.61
CA GLY A 111 16.54 4.55 7.28
C GLY A 111 17.42 5.24 6.22
N ARG A 112 18.72 5.46 6.52
CA ARG A 112 19.73 6.03 5.59
C ARG A 112 20.57 4.97 4.88
N SER A 113 20.02 3.77 4.70
CA SER A 113 20.72 2.70 3.99
C SER A 113 21.10 3.13 2.57
N PRO A 114 22.28 2.73 2.07
CA PRO A 114 22.70 3.07 0.71
C PRO A 114 22.00 2.25 -0.37
N PHE A 115 21.33 1.15 0.01
CA PHE A 115 20.60 0.28 -0.89
C PHE A 115 19.09 0.32 -0.63
N THR A 116 18.32 0.04 -1.68
CA THR A 116 16.87 -0.15 -1.62
C THR A 116 16.56 -1.57 -2.04
N LEU A 117 16.00 -2.35 -1.11
CA LEU A 117 15.58 -3.72 -1.38
C LEU A 117 14.41 -3.70 -2.38
N LYS A 118 14.47 -4.62 -3.34
CA LYS A 118 13.39 -4.88 -4.28
C LYS A 118 12.46 -5.93 -3.69
N HIS A 119 11.20 -5.83 -4.05
CA HIS A 119 10.29 -6.92 -3.80
C HIS A 119 10.46 -8.00 -4.86
N GLY A 120 10.10 -9.22 -4.50
CA GLY A 120 10.12 -10.41 -5.35
C GLY A 120 8.92 -10.47 -6.29
N LYS A 121 8.20 -11.59 -6.22
CA LYS A 121 7.09 -11.88 -7.13
C LYS A 121 5.83 -11.08 -6.78
N PRO A 122 4.98 -10.73 -7.76
CA PRO A 122 3.65 -10.18 -7.49
C PRO A 122 2.81 -11.10 -6.59
N ASP A 123 1.98 -10.52 -5.73
CA ASP A 123 1.18 -11.29 -4.76
C ASP A 123 0.25 -12.32 -5.42
N HIS A 124 -0.28 -12.04 -6.62
CA HIS A 124 -1.14 -12.96 -7.37
C HIS A 124 -0.41 -14.21 -7.90
N GLU A 125 0.93 -14.19 -7.95
CA GLU A 125 1.77 -15.33 -8.35
C GLU A 125 2.44 -16.00 -7.13
N ALA A 126 2.14 -15.55 -5.91
CA ALA A 126 2.75 -16.06 -4.69
C ALA A 126 2.19 -17.43 -4.27
N THR A 127 1.06 -17.85 -4.83
CA THR A 127 0.43 -19.15 -4.54
C THR A 127 1.10 -20.28 -5.29
N ASN A 128 1.29 -21.41 -4.62
CA ASN A 128 1.78 -22.65 -5.22
C ASN A 128 0.63 -23.62 -5.49
N ALA A 129 0.89 -24.65 -6.31
CA ALA A 129 -0.08 -25.72 -6.54
C ALA A 129 -0.47 -26.41 -5.22
N ALA A 130 -1.77 -26.64 -5.01
CA ALA A 130 -2.30 -27.19 -3.75
C ALA A 130 -1.66 -28.54 -3.36
N ARG A 131 -1.30 -29.37 -4.35
CA ARG A 131 -0.61 -30.66 -4.13
C ARG A 131 0.75 -30.56 -3.43
N LEU A 132 1.35 -29.37 -3.38
CA LEU A 132 2.65 -29.14 -2.75
C LEU A 132 2.53 -28.76 -1.27
N HIS A 133 1.31 -28.64 -0.74
CA HIS A 133 1.03 -28.15 0.61
C HIS A 133 0.03 -29.07 1.33
N SER A 134 0.19 -29.19 2.64
CA SER A 134 -0.78 -29.88 3.48
C SER A 134 -1.94 -28.94 3.85
N PRO A 135 -3.19 -29.40 3.83
CA PRO A 135 -4.33 -28.61 4.33
C PRO A 135 -4.10 -28.17 5.79
N ILE A 136 -4.48 -26.93 6.10
CA ILE A 136 -4.40 -26.38 7.45
C ILE A 136 -5.70 -26.73 8.19
N GLU A 137 -5.59 -27.41 9.33
CA GLU A 137 -6.73 -27.67 10.20
C GLU A 137 -6.98 -26.48 11.12
N TYR A 138 -8.03 -25.72 10.82
CA TYR A 138 -8.49 -24.62 11.67
C TYR A 138 -9.47 -25.13 12.73
N PRO A 139 -9.35 -24.68 14.01
CA PRO A 139 -10.31 -25.05 15.04
C PRO A 139 -11.70 -24.49 14.72
N LYS A 140 -12.74 -25.19 15.16
CA LYS A 140 -14.13 -24.71 15.03
C LYS A 140 -14.34 -23.45 15.88
N PRO A 141 -15.17 -22.49 15.42
CA PRO A 141 -15.47 -21.29 16.18
C PRO A 141 -16.21 -21.63 17.48
N ASP A 142 -15.86 -20.95 18.56
CA ASP A 142 -16.40 -21.13 19.92
C ASP A 142 -17.61 -20.22 20.24
N GLY A 143 -17.93 -19.26 19.37
CA GLY A 143 -19.03 -18.31 19.54
C GLY A 143 -18.79 -17.23 20.61
N VAL A 144 -17.59 -17.19 21.20
CA VAL A 144 -17.21 -16.22 22.24
C VAL A 144 -16.02 -15.38 21.80
N PHE A 145 -14.91 -16.02 21.45
CA PHE A 145 -13.70 -15.36 20.94
C PHE A 145 -13.56 -15.49 19.42
N SER A 146 -14.15 -16.53 18.85
CA SER A 146 -14.10 -16.90 17.44
C SER A 146 -15.50 -17.16 16.92
N PHE A 147 -15.79 -16.65 15.74
CA PHE A 147 -17.12 -16.70 15.14
C PHE A 147 -17.03 -17.25 13.72
N ASP A 148 -18.13 -17.80 13.22
CA ASP A 148 -18.25 -18.16 11.82
C ASP A 148 -18.26 -16.92 10.91
N VAL A 149 -17.94 -17.15 9.63
CA VAL A 149 -17.90 -16.07 8.62
C VAL A 149 -19.27 -15.40 8.42
N PRO A 150 -20.41 -16.14 8.32
CA PRO A 150 -21.73 -15.52 8.24
C PRO A 150 -22.08 -14.58 9.39
N THR A 151 -21.80 -14.97 10.65
CA THR A 151 -22.00 -14.09 11.82
C THR A 151 -21.14 -12.82 11.71
N SER A 152 -19.90 -12.96 11.25
CA SER A 152 -18.99 -11.82 11.03
C SER A 152 -19.48 -10.90 9.92
N LEU A 153 -20.02 -11.48 8.83
CA LEU A 153 -20.63 -10.74 7.72
C LEU A 153 -21.87 -9.97 8.18
N HIS A 154 -22.76 -10.60 8.94
CA HIS A 154 -23.94 -9.96 9.50
C HIS A 154 -23.57 -8.75 10.38
N ARG A 155 -22.56 -8.88 11.24
CA ARG A 155 -22.05 -7.77 12.08
C ARG A 155 -21.44 -6.63 11.30
N SER A 156 -20.93 -6.88 10.09
CA SER A 156 -20.43 -5.81 9.21
C SER A 156 -21.55 -4.96 8.60
N ASN A 157 -22.80 -5.44 8.69
CA ASN A 157 -23.99 -4.82 8.10
C ASN A 157 -23.82 -4.53 6.59
N THR A 158 -23.03 -5.34 5.90
CA THR A 158 -22.86 -5.24 4.45
C THR A 158 -24.09 -5.82 3.75
N ASN A 159 -24.70 -5.04 2.88
CA ASN A 159 -25.84 -5.48 2.08
C ASN A 159 -25.82 -4.81 0.70
N HIS A 160 -26.41 -5.48 -0.27
CA HIS A 160 -26.44 -5.09 -1.68
C HIS A 160 -27.85 -5.39 -2.19
N ASP A 161 -28.35 -4.61 -3.15
CA ASP A 161 -29.55 -5.00 -3.90
C ASP A 161 -29.31 -6.38 -4.55
N HIS A 162 -30.24 -7.31 -4.34
CA HIS A 162 -30.14 -8.68 -4.80
C HIS A 162 -30.32 -8.80 -6.32
N ASP A 163 -31.04 -7.86 -6.94
CA ASP A 163 -31.33 -7.87 -8.37
C ASP A 163 -30.30 -7.09 -9.22
N GLN A 164 -29.23 -6.57 -8.58
CA GLN A 164 -28.16 -5.89 -9.30
C GLN A 164 -27.18 -6.90 -9.93
N PRO A 165 -26.53 -6.56 -11.07
CA PRO A 165 -25.51 -7.41 -11.65
C PRO A 165 -24.31 -7.58 -10.71
N ALA A 166 -23.71 -8.78 -10.71
CA ALA A 166 -22.54 -9.08 -9.90
C ALA A 166 -21.37 -8.13 -10.22
N HIS A 167 -20.84 -7.46 -9.19
CA HIS A 167 -19.69 -6.54 -9.33
C HIS A 167 -18.34 -7.28 -9.35
N LEU A 168 -18.31 -8.54 -8.93
CA LEU A 168 -17.17 -9.45 -9.10
C LEU A 168 -17.27 -10.11 -10.48
N ARG A 169 -16.47 -9.63 -11.43
CA ARG A 169 -16.44 -10.12 -12.82
C ARG A 169 -15.32 -11.14 -13.01
N LEU A 170 -15.55 -12.12 -13.90
CA LEU A 170 -14.59 -13.14 -14.33
C LEU A 170 -14.04 -12.81 -15.71
#